data_AF-A0A0D5C5T4-F1
#
_entry.id   AF-A0A0D5C5T4-F1
#
_cell.length_a   1.000
_cell.length_b   1.000
_cell.length_c   1.000
_cell.angle_alpha   90.00
_cell.angle_beta   90.00
_cell.angle_gamma   90.00
#
_symmetry.space_group_name_H-M   'P 1'
#
loop_
_entity.id
_entity.type
_entity.pdbx_description
1 polymer ?
#
loop_
_entity_poly.entity_id
_entity_poly.type
_entity_poly.pdbx_seq_one_letter_code
_entity_poly.pdbx_strand_id
1 'polypeptide(L)'
;MRVKRGIDMIDFLIEYEIKLQKGMTVPTKSWNVSFDCMRELATSLAKSHEDNGQVLNIIKNELVGKCKHPKNVRDKSPNGQWYCINCNVDL
;
A
#
# COMPACT_ATOMS: atom_id res chain seq x y z
N MET A 1 -6.22 -16.75 4.04
CA MET A 1 -6.57 -16.09 5.34
C MET A 1 -5.47 -15.23 5.98
N ARG A 2 -4.25 -15.72 6.30
CA ARG A 2 -3.18 -14.88 6.90
C ARG A 2 -2.56 -13.89 5.90
N VAL A 3 -2.37 -14.31 4.65
CA VAL A 3 -1.86 -13.44 3.57
C VAL A 3 -2.82 -12.30 3.27
N LYS A 4 -4.13 -12.58 3.19
CA LYS A 4 -5.18 -11.56 3.02
C LYS A 4 -5.14 -10.48 4.11
N ARG A 5 -5.10 -10.88 5.38
CA ARG A 5 -4.97 -9.91 6.50
C ARG A 5 -3.68 -9.10 6.40
N GLY A 6 -2.57 -9.72 5.98
CA GLY A 6 -1.31 -9.01 5.73
C GLY A 6 -1.44 -7.98 4.61
N ILE A 7 -2.12 -8.31 3.52
CA ILE A 7 -2.41 -7.39 2.41
C ILE A 7 -3.30 -6.23 2.90
N ASP A 8 -4.37 -6.53 3.65
CA ASP A 8 -5.27 -5.51 4.20
C ASP A 8 -4.51 -4.52 5.12
N MET A 9 -3.56 -5.02 5.92
CA MET A 9 -2.70 -4.18 6.75
C MET A 9 -1.75 -3.31 5.92
N ILE A 10 -1.19 -3.85 4.84
CA ILE A 10 -0.33 -3.07 3.94
C ILE A 10 -1.14 -1.99 3.22
N ASP A 11 -2.37 -2.29 2.82
CA ASP A 11 -3.28 -1.30 2.22
C ASP A 11 -3.59 -0.16 3.18
N PHE A 12 -3.89 -0.47 4.44
CA PHE A 12 -4.03 0.54 5.48
C PHE A 12 -2.77 1.42 5.63
N LEU A 13 -1.58 0.81 5.62
CA LEU A 13 -0.32 1.55 5.73
C LEU A 13 -0.07 2.44 4.51
N ILE A 14 -0.35 1.97 3.30
CA ILE A 14 -0.23 2.78 2.07
C ILE A 14 -1.16 4.00 2.14
N GLU A 15 -2.42 3.81 2.55
CA GLU A 15 -3.37 4.91 2.72
C GLU A 15 -2.89 5.92 3.77
N TYR A 16 -2.31 5.43 4.87
CA TYR A 16 -1.75 6.25 5.92
C TYR A 16 -0.55 7.09 5.43
N GLU A 17 0.38 6.49 4.69
CA GLU A 17 1.53 7.18 4.09
C GLU A 17 1.08 8.29 3.12
N ILE A 18 0.11 8.00 2.25
CA ILE A 18 -0.48 9.00 1.33
C ILE A 18 -1.11 10.16 2.11
N LYS A 19 -1.80 9.87 3.22
CA LYS A 19 -2.41 10.90 4.07
C LYS A 19 -1.35 11.80 4.70
N LEU A 20 -0.25 11.24 5.20
CA LEU A 20 0.86 12.02 5.77
C LEU A 20 1.55 12.86 4.71
N GLN A 21 1.89 12.27 3.55
CA GLN A 21 2.45 12.98 2.41
C GLN A 21 1.60 14.21 2.04
N LYS A 22 0.28 14.03 1.85
CA LYS A 22 -0.66 15.12 1.54
C LYS A 22 -0.75 16.17 2.64
N GLY A 23 -0.70 15.75 3.90
CA GLY A 23 -0.69 16.66 5.04
C GLY A 23 0.55 17.55 5.10
N MET A 24 1.67 17.08 4.54
CA MET A 24 2.95 17.78 4.53
C MET A 24 3.18 18.61 3.25
N THR A 25 2.69 18.17 2.09
CA THR A 25 2.84 18.89 0.81
C THR A 25 1.99 20.14 0.68
N VAL A 26 0.99 20.33 1.55
CA VAL A 26 0.13 21.51 1.56
C VAL A 26 0.58 22.46 2.67
N PRO A 27 1.47 23.44 2.39
CA PRO A 27 1.91 24.42 3.37
C PRO A 27 0.82 25.47 3.62
N THR A 28 -0.24 25.05 4.32
CA THR A 28 -1.36 25.91 4.75
C THR A 28 -1.41 26.05 6.27
N LYS A 29 -0.52 25.36 6.98
CA LYS A 29 -0.52 25.32 8.45
C LYS A 29 0.50 26.31 8.97
N SER A 30 0.15 27.06 10.01
CA SER A 30 1.03 28.07 10.61
C SER A 30 2.45 27.59 10.90
N TRP A 31 2.65 26.29 11.17
CA TRP A 31 3.97 25.70 11.44
C TRP A 31 4.83 25.45 10.18
N ASN A 32 4.25 25.41 8.97
CA ASN A 32 4.97 25.08 7.73
C ASN A 32 4.96 26.17 6.65
N VAL A 33 4.41 27.36 6.92
CA VAL A 33 4.44 28.49 5.96
C VAL A 33 5.47 29.56 6.32
N SER A 34 5.82 29.69 7.60
CA SER A 34 6.49 30.88 8.15
C SER A 34 7.98 30.98 7.84
N PHE A 35 8.66 29.87 7.54
CA PHE A 35 10.10 29.85 7.32
C PHE A 35 10.48 28.89 6.18
N ASP A 36 11.44 29.30 5.36
CA ASP A 36 11.89 28.54 4.18
C ASP A 36 12.43 27.16 4.58
N CYS A 37 13.22 27.10 5.66
CA CYS A 37 13.72 25.84 6.21
C CYS A 37 12.61 24.88 6.65
N MET A 38 11.46 25.41 7.13
CA MET A 38 10.32 24.58 7.51
C MET A 38 9.58 24.04 6.29
N ARG A 39 9.51 24.81 5.19
CA ARG A 39 8.97 24.33 3.91
C ARG A 39 9.84 23.23 3.31
N GLU A 40 11.16 23.40 3.34
CA GLU A 40 12.12 22.39 2.85
C GLU A 40 12.06 21.11 3.68
N LEU A 41 11.97 21.24 5.01
CA LEU A 41 11.80 20.10 5.91
C LEU A 41 10.49 19.37 5.64
N ALA A 42 9.37 20.10 5.54
CA ALA A 42 8.06 19.51 5.23
C ALA A 42 8.06 18.80 3.87
N THR A 43 8.72 19.38 2.87
CA THR A 43 8.87 18.76 1.54
C THR A 43 9.70 17.48 1.60
N SER A 44 10.81 17.49 2.34
CA SER A 44 11.67 16.32 2.53
C SER A 44 10.94 15.18 3.23
N LEU A 45 10.19 15.50 4.29
CA LEU A 45 9.37 14.52 5.00
C LEU A 45 8.23 13.97 4.12
N ALA A 46 7.57 14.83 3.35
CA ALA A 46 6.55 14.40 2.39
C ALA A 46 7.11 13.39 1.38
N LYS A 47 8.31 13.66 0.84
CA LYS A 47 8.99 12.74 -0.08
C LYS A 47 9.34 11.41 0.60
N SER A 48 9.80 11.43 1.85
CA SER A 48 10.06 10.20 2.60
C SER A 48 8.80 9.34 2.76
N HIS A 49 7.63 9.95 2.99
CA HIS A 49 6.35 9.22 3.04
C HIS A 49 5.93 8.66 1.68
N GLU A 50 6.23 9.38 0.60
CA GLU A 50 6.03 8.87 -0.77
C GLU A 50 6.89 7.62 -1.02
N ASP A 51 8.19 7.69 -0.71
CA ASP A 51 9.12 6.58 -0.87
C ASP A 51 8.67 5.35 -0.05
N ASN A 52 8.22 5.57 1.19
CA ASN A 52 7.64 4.50 2.02
C ASN A 52 6.41 3.86 1.36
N GLY A 53 5.49 4.68 0.83
CA GLY A 53 4.31 4.20 0.11
C GLY A 53 4.67 3.35 -1.11
N GLN A 54 5.71 3.74 -1.86
CA GLN A 54 6.23 2.96 -2.98
C GLN A 54 6.79 1.60 -2.54
N VAL A 55 7.61 1.57 -1.47
CA VAL A 55 8.16 0.34 -0.90
C VAL A 55 7.05 -0.60 -0.44
N LEU A 56 6.04 -0.09 0.28
CA LEU A 56 4.89 -0.88 0.71
C LEU A 56 4.13 -1.48 -0.48
N ASN A 57 3.96 -0.72 -1.57
CA ASN A 57 3.30 -1.21 -2.77
C ASN A 57 4.12 -2.30 -3.48
N ILE A 58 5.45 -2.20 -3.49
CA ILE A 58 6.33 -3.26 -3.99
C ILE A 58 6.14 -4.53 -3.13
N ILE A 59 6.19 -4.41 -1.81
CA ILE A 59 5.96 -5.54 -0.89
C ILE A 59 4.59 -6.17 -1.13
N LYS A 60 3.53 -5.36 -1.26
CA LYS A 60 2.18 -5.84 -1.58
C LYS A 60 2.18 -6.67 -2.87
N ASN A 61 2.84 -6.18 -3.91
CA ASN A 61 2.89 -6.86 -5.21
C ASN A 61 3.65 -8.19 -5.17
N GLU A 62 4.64 -8.33 -4.30
CA GLU A 62 5.34 -9.61 -4.07
C GLU A 62 4.48 -10.61 -3.28
N LEU A 63 3.61 -10.11 -2.40
CA LEU A 63 2.70 -10.94 -1.59
C LEU A 63 1.46 -11.37 -2.37
N VAL A 64 0.95 -10.53 -3.28
CA VAL A 64 -0.15 -10.86 -4.18
C VAL A 64 0.40 -11.70 -5.33
N GLY A 65 0.44 -13.02 -5.12
CA GLY A 65 0.85 -13.96 -6.14
C GLY A 65 0.04 -13.77 -7.43
N LYS A 66 0.67 -13.26 -8.50
CA LYS A 66 0.05 -13.19 -9.83
C LYS A 66 -0.11 -14.61 -10.36
N CYS A 67 -1.25 -15.25 -10.09
CA CYS A 67 -1.54 -16.56 -10.63
C CYS A 67 -1.51 -16.52 -12.17
N LYS A 68 -0.48 -17.16 -12.75
CA LYS A 68 -0.31 -17.29 -14.20
C LYS A 68 -1.09 -18.48 -14.78
N HIS A 69 -1.72 -19.30 -13.95
CA HIS A 69 -2.44 -20.48 -14.41
C HIS A 69 -3.79 -20.13 -15.07
N PRO A 70 -4.28 -20.97 -16.00
CA PRO A 70 -5.50 -20.69 -16.74
C PRO A 70 -6.75 -20.67 -15.83
N LYS A 71 -7.82 -19.99 -16.27
CA LYS A 71 -9.03 -19.79 -15.44
C LYS A 71 -9.74 -21.09 -15.05
N ASN A 72 -9.53 -22.18 -15.79
CA ASN A 72 -10.12 -23.49 -15.54
C ASN A 72 -9.50 -24.22 -14.32
N VAL A 73 -8.38 -23.74 -13.76
CA VAL A 73 -7.80 -24.28 -12.53
C VAL A 73 -8.09 -23.40 -11.30
N ARG A 74 -9.13 -22.56 -11.41
CA ARG A 74 -9.63 -21.73 -10.31
C ARG A 74 -10.85 -22.42 -9.70
N ASP A 75 -10.96 -22.36 -8.39
CA ASP A 75 -12.08 -22.92 -7.65
C ASP A 75 -12.53 -21.96 -6.55
N LYS A 76 -13.71 -22.21 -5.97
CA LYS A 76 -14.23 -21.46 -4.83
C LYS A 76 -14.04 -22.26 -3.56
N SER A 77 -13.43 -21.63 -2.57
CA SER A 77 -13.44 -22.18 -1.22
C SER A 77 -14.87 -22.13 -0.63
N PRO A 78 -15.15 -22.85 0.48
CA PRO A 78 -16.50 -22.94 1.05
C PRO A 78 -17.15 -21.59 1.43
N ASN A 79 -16.35 -20.53 1.58
CA ASN A 79 -16.82 -19.17 1.86
C ASN A 79 -17.09 -18.33 0.59
N GLY A 80 -16.96 -18.92 -0.60
CA GLY A 80 -17.15 -18.26 -1.89
C GLY A 80 -15.95 -17.51 -2.45
N GLN A 81 -14.80 -17.47 -1.74
CA GLN A 81 -13.58 -16.83 -2.21
C GLN A 81 -12.89 -17.69 -3.27
N TRP A 82 -12.58 -17.07 -4.42
CA TRP A 82 -11.83 -17.71 -5.49
C TRP A 82 -10.38 -17.95 -5.07
N TYR A 83 -9.85 -19.10 -5.46
CA TYR A 83 -8.44 -19.45 -5.32
C TYR A 83 -7.99 -20.23 -6.56
N CYS A 84 -6.69 -20.29 -6.80
CA CYS A 84 -6.14 -21.18 -7.84
C CYS A 84 -5.71 -22.48 -7.20
N ILE A 85 -6.24 -23.61 -7.67
CA ILE A 85 -5.92 -24.95 -7.16
C ILE A 85 -4.42 -25.23 -7.28
N ASN A 86 -3.79 -24.80 -8.38
CA ASN A 86 -2.36 -25.05 -8.65
C ASN A 86 -1.41 -24.06 -7.95
N CYS A 87 -1.85 -22.85 -7.63
CA CYS A 87 -1.05 -21.94 -6.81
C CYS A 87 -1.27 -22.19 -5.32
N ASN A 88 -2.40 -22.80 -4.95
CA ASN A 88 -2.87 -22.89 -3.57
C ASN A 88 -2.92 -21.53 -2.85
N VAL A 89 -3.11 -20.45 -3.64
CA VAL A 89 -3.23 -19.07 -3.14
C VAL A 89 -4.62 -18.53 -3.43
N ASP A 90 -5.09 -17.72 -2.49
CA ASP A 90 -6.27 -16.87 -2.65
C ASP A 90 -6.05 -15.97 -3.89
N LEU A 91 -7.05 -15.91 -4.80
CA LEU A 91 -7.05 -15.04 -5.98
C LEU A 91 -7.77 -13.72 -5.71
#